data_AF-A0A7S2DW87-F1
#
_entry.id   AF-A0A7S2DW87-F1
#
_cell.length_a   1.000
_cell.length_b   1.000
_cell.length_c   1.000
_cell.angle_alpha   90.00
_cell.angle_beta   90.00
_cell.angle_gamma   90.00
#
_symmetry.space_group_name_H-M   'P 1'
#
loop_
_entity.id
_entity.type
_entity.pdbx_description
1 polymer ?
#
loop_
_entity_poly.entity_id
_entity_poly.type
_entity_poly.pdbx_seq_one_letter_code
_entity_poly.pdbx_strand_id
1 'polypeptide(L)'
;NKQASNMGKQKKTRKYAVAKKVISKNDSRIKENQKAQKETALKKIETEKPRQIDQTPSTMFFKYNTALGPPYHILVDTNFINFSIKNKLEITASMMNCLFAKCTPCITDCVSHH
;
A
#
# COMPACT_ATOMS: atom_id res chain seq x y z
N ASN A 1 51.43 51.65 48.94
CA ASN A 1 50.00 51.91 48.64
C ASN A 1 49.48 50.81 47.72
N LYS A 2 48.32 50.22 48.05
CA LYS A 2 47.59 49.16 47.32
C LYS A 2 48.13 47.72 47.38
N GLN A 3 47.71 46.98 48.42
CA GLN A 3 47.41 45.55 48.26
C GLN A 3 46.00 45.42 47.69
N ALA A 4 45.89 44.81 46.51
CA ALA A 4 44.63 44.53 45.84
C ALA A 4 43.83 43.50 46.64
N SER A 5 42.71 43.91 47.23
CA SER A 5 41.75 43.01 47.86
C SER A 5 41.03 42.20 46.78
N ASN A 6 41.46 40.96 46.59
CA ASN A 6 40.86 40.01 45.67
C ASN A 6 39.46 39.62 46.20
N MET A 7 38.40 40.35 45.79
CA MET A 7 37.01 40.05 46.16
C MET A 7 36.59 38.70 45.56
N GLY A 8 36.37 37.70 46.41
CA GLY A 8 35.89 36.38 46.01
C GLY A 8 34.49 36.43 45.40
N LYS A 9 34.32 35.89 44.18
CA LYS A 9 33.03 35.86 43.48
C LYS A 9 31.99 35.02 44.24
N GLN A 10 30.75 35.51 44.29
CA GLN A 10 29.62 34.85 44.94
C GLN A 10 29.36 33.47 44.31
N LYS A 11 29.37 32.42 45.14
CA LYS A 11 29.23 31.03 44.68
C LYS A 11 27.76 30.75 44.29
N LYS A 12 27.53 30.17 43.11
CA LYS A 12 26.20 29.71 42.69
C LYS A 12 25.68 28.68 43.69
N THR A 13 24.51 28.95 44.26
CA THR A 13 23.83 28.06 45.21
C THR A 13 23.34 26.79 44.50
N ARG A 14 23.51 25.63 45.17
CA ARG A 14 23.04 24.35 44.62
C ARG A 14 21.51 24.29 44.73
N LYS A 15 20.86 23.79 43.69
CA LYS A 15 19.41 23.54 43.71
C LYS A 15 19.11 22.35 44.62
N TYR A 16 18.07 22.46 45.45
CA TYR A 16 17.55 21.36 46.25
C TYR A 16 16.78 20.36 45.36
N ALA A 17 16.79 19.07 45.74
CA ALA A 17 16.10 17.97 45.03
C ALA A 17 16.46 17.79 43.54
N VAL A 18 17.73 17.97 43.17
CA VAL A 18 18.20 17.69 41.81
C VAL A 18 18.32 16.17 41.60
N ALA A 19 17.38 15.60 40.84
CA ALA A 19 17.43 14.21 40.41
C ALA A 19 18.22 14.06 39.10
N LYS A 20 18.73 12.84 38.85
CA LYS A 20 19.33 12.47 37.57
C LYS A 20 18.26 12.52 36.48
N LYS A 21 18.57 13.10 35.31
CA LYS A 21 17.67 13.06 34.15
C LYS A 21 17.50 11.62 33.69
N VAL A 22 16.30 11.08 33.89
CA VAL A 22 15.87 9.76 33.41
C VAL A 22 14.89 9.94 32.26
N ILE A 23 14.78 8.92 31.41
CA ILE A 23 13.85 8.95 30.28
C ILE A 23 12.41 9.02 30.80
N SER A 24 11.61 9.91 30.19
CA SER A 24 10.20 10.07 30.53
C SER A 24 9.38 8.97 29.88
N LYS A 25 8.27 8.56 30.51
CA LYS A 25 7.31 7.62 29.92
C LYS A 25 6.72 8.13 28.60
N ASN A 26 6.66 9.45 28.40
CA ASN A 26 6.09 10.10 27.21
C ASN A 26 7.15 10.45 26.15
N ASP A 27 8.38 9.93 26.25
CA ASP A 27 9.46 10.25 25.31
C ASP A 27 9.14 9.70 23.90
N SER A 28 9.29 10.53 22.87
CA SER A 28 8.98 10.19 21.46
C SER A 28 9.91 9.14 20.86
N ARG A 29 11.05 8.84 21.50
CA ARG A 29 11.99 7.80 21.08
C ARG A 29 11.58 6.41 21.58
N ILE A 30 10.60 6.32 22.50
CA ILE A 30 10.07 5.04 22.98
C ILE A 30 9.18 4.44 21.87
N LYS A 31 9.47 3.19 21.48
CA LYS A 31 8.78 2.48 20.39
C LYS A 31 7.26 2.38 20.61
N GLU A 32 6.82 2.21 21.85
CA GLU A 32 5.41 2.14 22.22
C GLU A 32 4.68 3.46 21.93
N ASN A 33 5.28 4.60 22.28
CA ASN A 33 4.73 5.92 21.98
C ASN A 33 4.67 6.19 20.46
N GLN A 34 5.66 5.70 19.70
CA GLN A 34 5.63 5.81 18.23
C GLN A 34 4.51 4.97 17.61
N LYS A 35 4.23 3.77 18.16
CA LYS A 35 3.08 2.96 17.72
C LYS A 35 1.76 3.67 18.01
N ALA A 36 1.58 4.21 19.23
CA ALA A 36 0.39 4.98 19.58
C ALA A 36 0.19 6.21 18.69
N GLN A 37 1.27 6.90 18.32
CA GLN A 37 1.22 8.02 17.37
C GLN A 37 0.85 7.58 15.94
N LYS A 38 1.37 6.44 15.47
CA LYS A 38 0.98 5.88 14.17
C LYS A 38 -0.47 5.44 14.16
N GLU A 39 -0.95 4.80 15.22
CA GLU A 39 -2.35 4.38 15.34
C GLU A 39 -3.31 5.56 15.39
N THR A 40 -2.96 6.63 16.10
CA THR A 40 -3.78 7.86 16.13
C THR A 40 -3.77 8.57 14.78
N ALA A 41 -2.65 8.57 14.05
CA ALA A 41 -2.60 9.07 12.68
C ALA A 41 -3.45 8.22 11.73
N LEU A 42 -3.36 6.89 11.80
CA LEU A 42 -4.17 5.97 11.00
C LEU A 42 -5.66 6.14 11.28
N LYS A 43 -6.06 6.27 12.55
CA LYS A 43 -7.44 6.54 12.95
C LYS A 43 -7.96 7.87 12.41
N LYS A 44 -7.14 8.92 12.41
CA LYS A 44 -7.50 10.21 11.79
C LYS A 44 -7.73 10.08 10.29
N ILE A 45 -6.83 9.38 9.60
CA ILE A 45 -6.96 9.11 8.17
C ILE A 45 -8.23 8.29 7.91
N GLU A 46 -8.55 7.29 8.73
CA GLU A 46 -9.79 6.51 8.59
C GLU A 46 -11.05 7.33 8.85
N THR A 47 -11.05 8.22 9.84
CA THR A 47 -12.21 9.10 10.11
C THR A 47 -12.43 10.15 9.02
N GLU A 48 -11.37 10.57 8.33
CA GLU A 48 -11.41 11.57 7.26
C GLU A 48 -11.55 10.93 5.86
N LYS A 49 -11.45 9.60 5.75
CA LYS A 49 -11.58 8.91 4.45
C LYS A 49 -13.00 9.08 3.92
N PRO A 50 -13.16 9.55 2.67
CA PRO A 50 -14.47 9.56 2.03
C PRO A 50 -14.97 8.12 1.89
N ARG A 51 -16.30 7.95 2.01
CA ARG A 51 -16.92 6.64 1.83
C ARG A 51 -16.72 6.18 0.38
N GLN A 52 -15.82 5.23 0.18
CA GLN A 52 -15.62 4.60 -1.12
C GLN A 52 -16.69 3.53 -1.32
N ILE A 53 -17.57 3.74 -2.30
CA ILE A 53 -18.54 2.76 -2.77
C ILE A 53 -18.22 2.52 -4.23
N ASP A 54 -17.83 1.29 -4.55
CA ASP A 54 -17.58 0.92 -5.94
C ASP A 54 -18.91 0.86 -6.69
N GLN A 55 -18.99 1.63 -7.77
CA GLN A 55 -20.16 1.66 -8.63
C GLN A 55 -20.16 0.44 -9.55
N THR A 56 -21.33 -0.16 -9.74
CA THR A 56 -21.48 -1.22 -10.74
C THR A 56 -21.34 -0.61 -12.13
N PRO A 57 -20.57 -1.22 -13.04
CA PRO A 57 -20.41 -0.70 -14.40
C PRO A 57 -21.76 -0.67 -15.13
N SER A 58 -21.95 0.36 -15.97
CA SER A 58 -23.21 0.61 -16.69
C SER A 58 -23.57 -0.48 -17.71
N THR A 59 -22.60 -1.30 -18.11
CA THR A 59 -22.77 -2.42 -19.05
C THR A 59 -23.30 -3.69 -18.39
N MET A 60 -23.42 -3.74 -17.06
CA MET A 60 -23.93 -4.90 -16.35
C MET A 60 -25.44 -4.79 -16.09
N PHE A 61 -26.21 -5.67 -16.73
CA PHE A 61 -27.61 -5.92 -16.39
C PHE A 61 -27.69 -7.12 -15.43
N PHE A 62 -27.84 -6.85 -14.13
CA PHE A 62 -27.64 -7.84 -13.07
C PHE A 62 -26.25 -8.50 -13.17
N LYS A 63 -26.17 -9.72 -13.71
CA LYS A 63 -24.93 -10.46 -13.94
C LYS A 63 -24.56 -10.58 -15.43
N TYR A 64 -25.43 -10.10 -16.33
CA TYR A 64 -25.21 -10.15 -17.77
C TYR A 64 -24.42 -8.93 -18.23
N ASN A 65 -23.28 -9.14 -18.88
CA ASN A 65 -22.43 -8.08 -19.39
C ASN A 65 -22.73 -7.81 -20.87
N THR A 66 -23.34 -6.66 -21.17
CA THR A 66 -23.66 -6.27 -22.55
C THR A 66 -22.44 -5.87 -23.37
N ALA A 67 -21.29 -5.63 -22.72
CA ALA A 67 -20.03 -5.33 -23.40
C ALA A 67 -19.35 -6.56 -24.01
N LEU A 68 -19.80 -7.78 -23.67
CA LEU A 68 -19.27 -9.00 -24.26
C LEU A 68 -19.96 -9.27 -25.59
N GLY A 69 -19.27 -8.95 -26.68
CA GLY A 69 -19.69 -9.27 -28.04
C GLY A 69 -18.50 -9.44 -28.98
N PRO A 70 -18.72 -9.97 -30.20
CA PRO A 70 -17.66 -10.07 -31.20
C PRO A 70 -17.17 -8.69 -31.66
N PRO A 71 -15.85 -8.49 -31.89
CA PRO A 71 -14.76 -9.44 -31.65
C PRO A 71 -14.44 -9.59 -30.15
N TYR A 72 -14.31 -10.83 -29.69
CA TYR A 72 -13.99 -11.12 -28.29
C TYR A 72 -12.50 -10.84 -28.00
N HIS A 73 -12.24 -10.09 -26.94
CA HIS A 73 -10.90 -9.88 -26.40
C HIS A 73 -10.70 -10.80 -25.20
N ILE A 74 -9.79 -11.78 -25.33
CA ILE A 74 -9.62 -12.87 -24.36
C ILE A 74 -8.24 -12.75 -23.72
N LEU A 75 -8.19 -12.46 -22.42
CA LEU A 75 -6.94 -12.47 -21.66
C LEU A 75 -6.44 -13.91 -21.49
N VAL A 76 -5.17 -14.14 -21.80
CA VAL A 76 -4.55 -15.47 -21.77
C VAL A 76 -3.51 -15.54 -20.66
N ASP A 77 -3.53 -16.61 -19.87
CA ASP A 77 -2.54 -16.93 -18.83
C ASP A 77 -1.51 -17.98 -19.30
N THR A 78 -0.35 -18.01 -18.64
CA THR A 78 0.73 -18.99 -18.80
C THR A 78 0.23 -20.44 -18.76
N ASN A 79 -0.64 -20.79 -17.81
CA ASN A 79 -1.19 -22.13 -17.68
C ASN A 79 -2.04 -22.51 -18.89
N PHE A 80 -2.83 -21.56 -19.40
CA PHE A 80 -3.66 -21.80 -20.58
C PHE A 80 -2.80 -22.09 -21.81
N ILE A 81 -1.70 -21.34 -21.99
CA ILE A 81 -0.73 -21.57 -23.07
C ILE A 81 -0.11 -22.96 -22.93
N ASN A 82 0.37 -23.31 -21.72
CA ASN A 82 0.99 -24.60 -21.45
C ASN A 82 0.06 -25.79 -21.72
N PHE A 83 -1.20 -25.70 -21.30
CA PHE A 83 -2.18 -26.74 -21.58
C PHE A 83 -2.60 -26.80 -23.05
N SER A 84 -2.68 -25.66 -23.73
CA SER A 84 -2.99 -25.62 -25.17
C SER A 84 -1.90 -26.32 -25.98
N ILE A 85 -0.62 -26.05 -25.66
CA ILE A 85 0.53 -26.70 -26.30
C ILE A 85 0.53 -28.21 -26.02
N LYS A 86 0.33 -28.62 -24.76
CA LYS A 86 0.29 -30.04 -24.36
C LYS A 86 -0.78 -30.82 -25.13
N ASN A 87 -1.94 -30.22 -25.34
CA ASN A 87 -3.05 -30.83 -26.06
C ASN A 87 -3.02 -30.60 -27.58
N LYS A 88 -1.96 -29.95 -28.11
CA LYS A 88 -1.80 -29.62 -29.53
C LYS A 88 -2.96 -28.80 -30.10
N LEU A 89 -3.50 -27.89 -29.28
CA LEU A 89 -4.56 -26.98 -29.67
C LEU A 89 -3.95 -25.65 -30.15
N GLU A 90 -4.28 -25.26 -31.37
CA GLU A 90 -3.98 -23.92 -31.86
C GLU A 90 -4.90 -22.92 -31.15
N ILE A 91 -4.33 -22.00 -30.37
CA ILE A 91 -5.07 -21.12 -29.47
C ILE A 91 -6.12 -20.29 -30.22
N THR A 92 -5.72 -19.56 -31.26
CA THR A 92 -6.62 -18.65 -31.99
C THR A 92 -7.76 -19.39 -32.68
N ALA A 93 -7.44 -20.44 -33.44
CA ALA A 93 -8.45 -21.25 -34.13
C ALA A 93 -9.39 -21.97 -33.16
N SER A 94 -8.86 -22.54 -32.07
CA SER A 94 -9.67 -23.23 -31.05
C SER A 94 -10.62 -22.27 -30.33
N MET A 95 -10.19 -21.04 -30.04
CA MET A 95 -11.06 -20.00 -29.47
C MET A 95 -12.18 -19.61 -30.42
N MET A 96 -11.88 -19.41 -31.71
CA MET A 96 -12.89 -19.10 -32.72
C MET A 96 -13.91 -20.22 -32.90
N ASN A 97 -13.45 -21.48 -32.90
CA ASN A 97 -14.33 -22.65 -33.00
C ASN A 97 -15.20 -22.85 -31.74
N CYS A 98 -14.72 -22.42 -30.57
CA CYS A 98 -15.46 -22.51 -29.32
C CYS A 98 -16.58 -21.45 -29.22
N LEU A 99 -16.29 -20.21 -29.62
CA LEU A 99 -17.22 -19.07 -29.48
C LEU A 99 -17.98 -18.73 -30.77
N PHE A 100 -17.69 -19.41 -31.88
CA PHE A 100 -18.25 -19.17 -33.21
C PHE A 100 -18.15 -17.70 -33.67
N ALA A 101 -17.09 -17.00 -33.25
CA ALA A 101 -16.89 -15.58 -33.46
C ALA A 101 -15.40 -15.23 -33.56
N LYS A 102 -15.09 -14.05 -34.11
CA LYS A 102 -13.71 -13.53 -34.14
C LYS A 102 -13.21 -13.33 -32.71
N CYS A 103 -12.09 -13.97 -32.38
CA CYS A 103 -11.44 -13.90 -31.08
C CYS A 103 -10.04 -13.31 -31.23
N THR A 104 -9.66 -12.41 -30.34
CA THR A 104 -8.33 -11.79 -30.27
C THR A 104 -7.72 -12.13 -28.91
N PRO A 105 -6.73 -13.04 -28.84
CA PRO A 105 -6.04 -13.33 -27.59
C PRO A 105 -5.18 -12.12 -27.18
N CYS A 106 -5.22 -11.77 -25.90
CA CYS A 106 -4.48 -10.69 -25.30
C CYS A 106 -3.54 -11.26 -24.24
N ILE A 107 -2.23 -11.14 -24.46
CA ILE A 107 -1.19 -11.57 -23.53
C ILE A 107 -0.69 -10.32 -22.81
N THR A 108 -0.69 -10.34 -21.49
CA THR A 108 -0.17 -9.25 -20.66
C THR A 108 1.33 -9.42 -20.41
N ASP A 109 2.02 -8.33 -20.12
CA ASP A 109 3.47 -8.35 -19.87
C ASP A 109 3.85 -9.31 -18.73
N CYS A 110 3.03 -9.38 -17.67
CA CYS A 110 3.27 -10.33 -16.57
C CYS A 110 3.22 -11.80 -17.01
N VAL A 111 2.44 -12.13 -18.05
CA VAL A 111 2.38 -13.50 -18.60
C VAL A 111 3.53 -13.73 -19.58
N SER A 112 3.97 -12.71 -20.32
CA SER A 112 5.09 -12.82 -21.27
C SER A 112 6.47 -12.84 -20.60
N HIS A 113 6.61 -12.34 -19.37
CA HIS A 113 7.87 -12.28 -18.63
C HIS A 113 8.11 -13.46 -17.68
N HIS A 114 7.20 -14.44 -17.64
CA HIS A 114 7.33 -15.70 -16.91
C HIS A 114 7.63 -16.86 -17.87
#